data_AF-A0A415CDK4-F1
#
_entry.id   AF-A0A415CDK4-F1
#
_cell.length_a   1.000
_cell.length_b   1.000
_cell.length_c   1.000
_cell.angle_alpha   90.00
_cell.angle_beta   90.00
_cell.angle_gamma   90.00
#
_symmetry.space_group_name_H-M   'P 1'
#
loop_
_entity.id
_entity.type
_entity.pdbx_description
1 polymer ?
#
loop_
_entity_poly.entity_id
_entity_poly.type
_entity_poly.pdbx_seq_one_letter_code
_entity_poly.pdbx_strand_id
1 'polypeptide(L)'
;MTDNARNDVPAVAENRTSHRNFRRRKPWHEGRGSAQKAQGNKQGKPQPKIFFCGDPHGEFEYINRTVEKYHPDAIVILGDLQPPEDLETLLAPTLALTQVWWIPGNHDTDCEEYYDRLWHGPIAEHNLHGRVADVVGLRIAGLGGVFRGQIWMPEGRPNYQSATGFVRRSPKTNLWRGGLPRRHRSSIFPATYEALQQCKADILVTHEAAGCHKKGFDAIDRLAKSLGVRWLFHGHQHEDCEYGVYKGMQVRAVGFRGIVDLNGRVVRPAEIDPRDILVMQQAGEEPSPDELDSVPFDYQEMLDRLKARDNGTDYSPSNVSRRPSRYFNRNGRNRYNRDQRQNGSEGNANKSKNQS
;
A
#
# COMPACT_ATOMS: atom_id res chain seq x y z
N MET A 1 -38.99 -3.97 26.87
CA MET A 1 -38.54 -2.62 27.26
C MET A 1 -37.36 -2.28 26.37
N THR A 2 -37.47 -1.16 25.68
CA THR A 2 -36.71 -0.78 24.48
C THR A 2 -35.50 0.07 24.86
N ASP A 3 -34.29 -0.35 24.46
CA ASP A 3 -33.11 0.52 24.46
C ASP A 3 -32.71 0.87 23.03
N ASN A 4 -33.06 2.12 22.66
CA ASN A 4 -32.61 2.82 21.47
C ASN A 4 -31.27 3.49 21.78
N ALA A 5 -30.16 2.94 21.33
CA ALA A 5 -28.91 3.69 21.18
C ALA A 5 -28.78 4.11 19.71
N ARG A 6 -29.09 5.39 19.46
CA ARG A 6 -29.02 6.05 18.16
C ARG A 6 -27.56 6.24 17.73
N ASN A 7 -27.30 5.92 16.47
CA ASN A 7 -26.18 6.41 15.68
C ASN A 7 -26.25 7.93 15.59
N ASP A 8 -25.17 8.64 15.91
CA ASP A 8 -25.00 10.03 15.49
C ASP A 8 -23.60 10.24 14.90
N VAL A 9 -23.60 10.51 13.60
CA VAL A 9 -22.50 11.02 12.79
C VAL A 9 -22.63 12.55 12.83
N PRO A 10 -21.56 13.34 13.04
CA PRO A 10 -21.71 14.79 12.97
C PRO A 10 -21.81 15.25 11.51
N ALA A 11 -22.98 15.79 11.17
CA ALA A 11 -23.25 16.49 9.93
C ALA A 11 -22.69 17.93 9.96
N VAL A 12 -22.25 18.36 8.79
CA VAL A 12 -21.83 19.71 8.42
C VAL A 12 -22.97 20.71 8.66
N ALA A 13 -22.69 21.80 9.39
CA ALA A 13 -23.58 22.95 9.51
C ALA A 13 -22.89 24.21 8.98
N GLU A 14 -23.38 24.70 7.84
CA GLU A 14 -23.12 26.06 7.37
C GLU A 14 -24.15 27.05 7.93
N ASN A 15 -23.61 28.21 8.28
CA ASN A 15 -24.06 29.57 7.93
C ASN A 15 -24.88 30.46 8.91
N ARG A 16 -24.28 31.67 9.04
CA ARG A 16 -24.84 33.04 9.10
C ARG A 16 -25.19 33.67 10.44
N THR A 17 -24.43 34.72 10.76
CA THR A 17 -24.83 36.13 11.03
C THR A 17 -23.55 36.93 11.34
N SER A 18 -23.33 38.24 11.15
CA SER A 18 -23.94 39.36 10.42
C SER A 18 -23.06 40.60 10.70
N HIS A 19 -22.73 41.39 9.67
CA HIS A 19 -22.54 42.85 9.67
C HIS A 19 -21.53 43.53 10.63
N ARG A 20 -20.51 44.19 10.05
CA ARG A 20 -20.42 45.67 10.00
C ARG A 20 -19.25 46.18 9.17
N ASN A 21 -19.60 46.97 8.15
CA ASN A 21 -18.69 47.77 7.33
C ASN A 21 -18.16 48.99 8.12
N PHE A 22 -16.87 49.27 8.02
CA PHE A 22 -16.36 50.65 8.16
C PHE A 22 -15.45 51.00 6.98
N ARG A 23 -16.00 51.80 6.07
CA ARG A 23 -15.26 52.54 5.05
C ARG A 23 -14.55 53.72 5.72
N ARG A 24 -13.24 53.85 5.53
CA ARG A 24 -12.55 55.15 5.53
C ARG A 24 -11.64 55.25 4.32
N ARG A 25 -11.84 56.32 3.54
CA ARG A 25 -11.12 56.67 2.31
C ARG A 25 -10.01 57.69 2.63
N LYS A 26 -8.81 57.42 2.07
CA LYS A 26 -7.80 58.33 1.47
C LYS A 26 -7.10 59.36 2.38
N PRO A 27 -5.87 59.87 2.07
CA PRO A 27 -5.33 60.12 0.72
C PRO A 27 -3.88 59.69 0.42
N TRP A 28 -3.59 59.79 -0.88
CA TRP A 28 -2.31 59.59 -1.56
C TRP A 28 -1.32 60.70 -1.23
N HIS A 29 -0.06 60.35 -1.00
CA HIS A 29 1.09 61.22 -1.23
C HIS A 29 2.27 60.42 -1.81
N GLU A 30 2.86 61.00 -2.84
CA GLU A 30 4.05 60.53 -3.55
C GLU A 30 5.30 60.58 -2.67
N GLY A 31 6.19 59.62 -2.87
CA GLY A 31 7.52 59.60 -2.28
C GLY A 31 8.38 58.54 -2.94
N ARG A 32 9.11 58.93 -3.99
CA ARG A 32 10.18 58.12 -4.59
C ARG A 32 11.30 57.95 -3.57
N GLY A 33 11.49 56.73 -3.09
CA GLY A 33 12.66 56.31 -2.33
C GLY A 33 13.09 54.94 -2.81
N SER A 34 14.22 54.88 -3.49
CA SER A 34 14.87 53.64 -3.93
C SER A 34 15.37 52.88 -2.70
N ALA A 35 14.52 52.02 -2.13
CA ALA A 35 14.94 51.01 -1.18
C ALA A 35 15.22 49.72 -1.96
N GLN A 36 16.50 49.37 -2.08
CA GLN A 36 16.93 48.03 -2.47
C GLN A 36 16.23 47.03 -1.56
N LYS A 37 15.21 46.33 -2.08
CA LYS A 37 14.69 45.12 -1.44
C LYS A 37 15.80 44.09 -1.52
N ALA A 38 16.52 43.95 -0.41
CA ALA A 38 17.27 42.74 -0.13
C ALA A 38 16.33 41.55 -0.40
N GLN A 39 16.66 40.77 -1.42
CA GLN A 39 16.10 39.44 -1.61
C GLN A 39 16.56 38.62 -0.41
N GLY A 40 15.77 38.67 0.66
CA GLY A 40 15.88 37.73 1.76
C GLY A 40 15.78 36.34 1.15
N ASN A 41 16.93 35.65 1.14
CA ASN A 41 17.03 34.26 0.78
C ASN A 41 16.06 33.51 1.69
N LYS A 42 14.86 33.17 1.19
CA LYS A 42 13.95 32.25 1.89
C LYS A 42 14.66 30.90 1.85
N GLN A 43 15.57 30.67 2.78
CA GLN A 43 16.02 29.34 3.13
C GLN A 43 14.74 28.56 3.45
N GLY A 44 14.32 27.71 2.52
CA GLY A 44 13.14 26.89 2.67
C GLY A 44 13.28 26.09 3.96
N LYS A 45 12.17 25.90 4.69
CA LYS A 45 12.16 24.99 5.84
C LYS A 45 12.79 23.66 5.38
N PRO A 46 13.69 23.06 6.19
CA PRO A 46 14.24 21.75 5.87
C PRO A 46 13.08 20.77 5.65
N GLN A 47 13.20 19.91 4.63
CA GLN A 47 12.17 18.89 4.37
C GLN A 47 12.05 17.95 5.57
N PRO A 48 10.82 17.55 5.95
CA PRO A 48 10.63 16.64 7.07
C PRO A 48 11.25 15.28 6.77
N LYS A 49 11.80 14.65 7.81
CA LYS A 49 12.37 13.32 7.76
C LYS A 49 11.28 12.28 8.01
N ILE A 50 10.69 11.81 6.91
CA ILE A 50 9.65 10.76 6.95
C ILE A 50 10.25 9.45 6.45
N PHE A 51 10.02 8.38 7.20
CA PHE A 51 10.39 7.02 6.79
C PHE A 51 9.16 6.19 6.41
N PHE A 52 9.34 5.30 5.44
CA PHE A 52 8.32 4.36 4.97
C PHE A 52 8.81 2.95 5.23
N CYS A 53 8.02 2.17 5.98
CA CYS A 53 8.39 0.83 6.44
C CYS A 53 7.56 -0.22 5.69
N GLY A 54 8.23 -1.14 5.00
CA GLY A 54 7.58 -2.22 4.26
C GLY A 54 7.35 -3.44 5.13
N ASP A 55 6.14 -3.98 5.07
CA ASP A 55 5.76 -5.34 5.45
C ASP A 55 6.49 -5.91 6.71
N PRO A 56 6.19 -5.41 7.93
CA PRO A 56 6.83 -5.89 9.16
C PRO A 56 6.66 -7.39 9.45
N HIS A 57 5.49 -7.95 9.13
CA HIS A 57 5.10 -9.35 9.41
C HIS A 57 5.48 -9.77 10.84
N GLY A 58 4.92 -9.06 11.81
CA GLY A 58 5.05 -9.35 13.24
C GLY A 58 6.38 -8.94 13.90
N GLU A 59 7.35 -8.43 13.13
CA GLU A 59 8.64 -7.99 13.67
C GLU A 59 8.73 -6.46 13.70
N PHE A 60 9.01 -5.89 14.87
CA PHE A 60 8.99 -4.43 15.09
C PHE A 60 10.30 -3.89 15.65
N GLU A 61 11.19 -4.75 16.14
CA GLU A 61 12.43 -4.32 16.80
C GLU A 61 13.35 -3.55 15.84
N TYR A 62 13.35 -3.92 14.55
CA TYR A 62 14.13 -3.18 13.56
C TYR A 62 13.62 -1.75 13.34
N ILE A 63 12.32 -1.51 13.52
CA ILE A 63 11.72 -0.17 13.44
C ILE A 63 12.20 0.65 14.63
N ASN A 64 12.09 0.11 15.85
CA ASN A 64 12.58 0.76 17.08
C ASN A 64 14.04 1.18 16.94
N ARG A 65 14.94 0.25 16.60
CA ARG A 65 16.37 0.53 16.43
C ARG A 65 16.65 1.60 15.38
N THR A 66 15.88 1.60 14.28
CA THR A 66 16.04 2.58 13.20
C THR A 66 15.57 3.96 13.64
N VAL A 67 14.44 4.04 14.35
CA VAL A 67 13.88 5.29 14.86
C VAL A 67 14.78 5.88 15.96
N GLU A 68 15.27 5.08 16.89
CA GLU A 68 16.24 5.52 17.90
C GLU A 68 17.54 6.04 17.28
N LYS A 69 18.04 5.37 16.23
CA LYS A 69 19.29 5.77 15.58
C LYS A 69 19.16 7.07 14.79
N TYR A 70 18.03 7.26 14.10
CA TYR A 70 17.90 8.30 13.08
C TYR A 70 16.92 9.41 13.46
N HIS A 71 16.09 9.24 14.48
CA HIS A 71 15.09 10.22 14.93
C HIS A 71 14.31 10.87 13.78
N PRO A 72 13.55 10.09 12.97
CA PRO A 72 12.66 10.67 11.97
C PRO A 72 11.53 11.48 12.63
N ASP A 73 10.97 12.46 11.92
CA ASP A 73 9.83 13.24 12.37
C ASP A 73 8.53 12.41 12.34
N ALA A 74 8.43 11.48 11.37
CA ALA A 74 7.33 10.53 11.26
C ALA A 74 7.76 9.23 10.56
N ILE A 75 7.02 8.15 10.82
CA ILE A 75 7.08 6.91 10.04
C ILE A 75 5.69 6.56 9.49
N VAL A 76 5.66 5.86 8.35
CA VAL A 76 4.46 5.30 7.76
C VAL A 76 4.67 3.82 7.47
N ILE A 77 3.92 2.93 8.12
CA ILE A 77 3.98 1.48 7.92
C ILE A 77 3.01 1.07 6.80
N LEU A 78 3.52 0.36 5.79
CA LEU A 78 2.84 0.11 4.51
C LEU A 78 2.02 -1.19 4.47
N GLY A 79 1.42 -1.58 5.60
CA GLY A 79 0.62 -2.80 5.72
C GLY A 79 1.39 -4.00 6.23
N ASP A 80 0.66 -5.10 6.42
CA ASP A 80 1.12 -6.39 6.93
C ASP A 80 1.93 -6.27 8.22
N LEU A 81 1.32 -5.62 9.22
CA LEU A 81 1.90 -5.39 10.53
C LEU A 81 1.87 -6.66 11.37
N GLN A 82 0.72 -7.36 11.40
CA GLN A 82 0.50 -8.61 12.14
C GLN A 82 1.08 -8.60 13.58
N PRO A 83 0.70 -7.64 14.43
CA PRO A 83 1.34 -7.44 15.73
C PRO A 83 1.12 -8.65 16.67
N PRO A 84 2.18 -9.34 17.13
CA PRO A 84 2.06 -10.51 18.02
C PRO A 84 1.67 -10.15 19.46
N GLU A 85 1.85 -8.88 19.84
CA GLU A 85 1.50 -8.28 21.13
C GLU A 85 0.95 -6.86 20.91
N ASP A 86 0.51 -6.17 21.96
CA ASP A 86 0.02 -4.81 21.90
C ASP A 86 1.09 -3.85 21.35
N LEU A 87 0.66 -2.95 20.46
CA LEU A 87 1.56 -2.02 19.78
C LEU A 87 2.24 -1.03 20.73
N GLU A 88 1.63 -0.72 21.88
CA GLU A 88 2.26 0.10 22.92
C GLU A 88 3.54 -0.55 23.43
N THR A 89 3.53 -1.88 23.61
CA THR A 89 4.71 -2.65 24.01
C THR A 89 5.70 -2.77 22.86
N LEU A 90 5.25 -3.22 21.69
CA LEU A 90 6.12 -3.51 20.54
C LEU A 90 6.83 -2.27 19.97
N LEU A 91 6.16 -1.12 19.98
CA LEU A 91 6.66 0.13 19.42
C LEU A 91 6.94 1.19 20.50
N ALA A 92 7.05 0.83 21.79
CA ALA A 92 7.28 1.78 22.88
C ALA A 92 8.39 2.82 22.57
N PRO A 93 9.60 2.44 22.12
CA PRO A 93 10.64 3.40 21.77
C PRO A 93 10.23 4.32 20.61
N THR A 94 9.61 3.74 19.59
CA THR A 94 9.16 4.48 18.40
C THR A 94 8.08 5.50 18.76
N LEU A 95 7.05 5.10 19.50
CA LEU A 95 5.94 5.95 19.91
C LEU A 95 6.40 7.13 20.78
N ALA A 96 7.49 6.96 21.54
CA ALA A 96 8.08 8.03 22.34
C ALA A 96 8.87 9.06 21.52
N LEU A 97 9.33 8.71 20.32
CA LEU A 97 10.29 9.51 19.55
C LEU A 97 9.72 10.12 18.27
N THR A 98 8.68 9.54 17.68
CA THR A 98 8.20 9.92 16.35
C THR A 98 6.69 9.72 16.19
N GLN A 99 6.09 10.36 15.18
CA GLN A 99 4.70 10.08 14.80
C GLN A 99 4.61 8.77 14.03
N VAL A 100 3.74 7.86 14.46
CA VAL A 100 3.53 6.58 13.78
C VAL A 100 2.21 6.59 13.03
N TRP A 101 2.29 6.47 11.71
CA TRP A 101 1.16 6.32 10.81
C TRP A 101 1.20 4.96 10.13
N TRP A 102 0.06 4.50 9.64
CA TRP A 102 0.00 3.19 8.99
C TRP A 102 -1.15 3.09 8.00
N ILE A 103 -1.03 2.14 7.10
CA ILE A 103 -2.15 1.60 6.33
C ILE A 103 -2.23 0.09 6.59
N PRO A 104 -3.42 -0.53 6.56
CA PRO A 104 -3.54 -1.98 6.65
C PRO A 104 -2.99 -2.65 5.39
N GLY A 105 -2.47 -3.86 5.53
CA GLY A 105 -2.25 -4.82 4.45
C GLY A 105 -3.33 -5.90 4.42
N ASN A 106 -3.11 -6.98 3.66
CA ASN A 106 -4.08 -8.09 3.63
C ASN A 106 -4.02 -8.96 4.89
N HIS A 107 -2.85 -9.10 5.51
CA HIS A 107 -2.66 -10.01 6.65
C HIS A 107 -3.12 -9.42 7.99
N ASP A 108 -3.32 -8.11 8.06
CA ASP A 108 -3.79 -7.42 9.27
C ASP A 108 -5.22 -7.79 9.71
N THR A 109 -5.90 -8.60 8.89
CA THR A 109 -7.27 -9.09 9.13
C THR A 109 -7.36 -10.61 9.22
N ASP A 110 -6.23 -11.31 9.27
CA ASP A 110 -6.20 -12.77 9.27
C ASP A 110 -6.78 -13.36 10.55
N CYS A 111 -6.44 -12.78 11.72
CA CYS A 111 -7.01 -13.15 13.01
C CYS A 111 -7.66 -11.95 13.73
N GLU A 112 -8.41 -12.26 14.78
CA GLU A 112 -9.13 -11.25 15.57
C GLU A 112 -8.16 -10.39 16.38
N GLU A 113 -7.08 -10.98 16.87
CA GLU A 113 -6.06 -10.36 17.71
C GLU A 113 -5.30 -9.27 16.94
N TYR A 114 -4.87 -9.55 15.70
CA TYR A 114 -4.22 -8.55 14.86
C TYR A 114 -5.14 -7.37 14.57
N TYR A 115 -6.39 -7.66 14.22
CA TYR A 115 -7.38 -6.62 13.96
C TYR A 115 -7.61 -5.75 15.20
N ASP A 116 -7.82 -6.35 16.37
CA ASP A 116 -8.13 -5.61 17.58
C ASP A 116 -6.95 -4.73 18.02
N ARG A 117 -5.72 -5.24 17.95
CA ARG A 117 -4.50 -4.47 18.26
C ARG A 117 -4.27 -3.28 17.33
N LEU A 118 -4.72 -3.36 16.08
CA LEU A 118 -4.55 -2.30 15.08
C LEU A 118 -5.70 -1.29 15.09
N TRP A 119 -6.95 -1.75 15.04
CA TRP A 119 -8.15 -0.90 14.95
C TRP A 119 -8.65 -0.39 16.30
N HIS A 120 -8.19 -0.96 17.41
CA HIS A 120 -8.53 -0.53 18.76
C HIS A 120 -7.31 -0.19 19.63
N GLY A 121 -6.10 -0.24 19.06
CA GLY A 121 -4.85 0.10 19.74
C GLY A 121 -4.48 1.59 19.69
N PRO A 122 -3.28 1.95 20.19
CA PRO A 122 -2.84 3.34 20.40
C PRO A 122 -2.73 4.17 19.12
N ILE A 123 -2.50 3.52 17.99
CA ILE A 123 -2.31 4.17 16.69
C ILE A 123 -3.53 4.03 15.77
N ALA A 124 -4.69 3.58 16.29
CA ALA A 124 -5.90 3.37 15.48
C ALA A 124 -6.31 4.64 14.71
N GLU A 125 -6.25 5.80 15.38
CA GLU A 125 -6.55 7.12 14.79
C GLU A 125 -5.53 7.58 13.74
N HIS A 126 -4.39 6.88 13.61
CA HIS A 126 -3.35 7.14 12.61
C HIS A 126 -3.42 6.20 11.40
N ASN A 127 -4.49 5.40 11.28
CA ASN A 127 -4.75 4.60 10.07
C ASN A 127 -5.11 5.49 8.88
N LEU A 128 -4.31 5.52 7.82
CA LEU A 128 -4.49 6.39 6.65
C LEU A 128 -5.45 5.83 5.58
N HIS A 129 -5.94 4.59 5.70
CA HIS A 129 -6.79 3.99 4.67
C HIS A 129 -8.02 4.85 4.35
N GLY A 130 -8.16 5.23 3.07
CA GLY A 130 -9.31 5.97 2.58
C GLY A 130 -9.34 7.45 2.94
N ARG A 131 -8.24 8.01 3.46
CA ARG A 131 -8.18 9.42 3.86
C ARG A 131 -6.84 10.08 3.54
N VAL A 132 -6.80 11.39 3.76
CA VAL A 132 -5.60 12.23 3.71
C VAL A 132 -5.37 12.84 5.10
N ALA A 133 -4.14 12.82 5.58
CA ALA A 133 -3.74 13.49 6.81
C ALA A 133 -2.54 14.43 6.58
N ASP A 134 -2.43 15.49 7.38
CA ASP A 134 -1.20 16.28 7.46
C ASP A 134 -0.22 15.56 8.40
N VAL A 135 0.89 15.11 7.83
CA VAL A 135 1.97 14.44 8.54
C VAL A 135 3.20 15.33 8.40
N VAL A 136 3.54 16.00 9.49
CA VAL A 136 4.70 16.91 9.60
C VAL A 136 4.78 17.94 8.46
N GLY A 137 3.63 18.50 8.06
CA GLY A 137 3.50 19.52 7.03
C GLY A 137 3.40 19.00 5.59
N LEU A 138 3.26 17.68 5.40
CA LEU A 138 2.99 17.06 4.10
C LEU A 138 1.65 16.32 4.15
N ARG A 139 0.84 16.43 3.09
CA ARG A 139 -0.41 15.69 2.99
C ARG A 139 -0.14 14.28 2.48
N ILE A 140 -0.39 13.27 3.30
CA ILE A 140 -0.24 11.87 2.95
C ILE A 140 -1.62 11.26 2.76
N ALA A 141 -1.91 10.76 1.56
CA ALA A 141 -3.06 9.93 1.26
C ALA A 141 -2.72 8.46 1.46
N GLY A 142 -3.62 7.69 2.09
CA GLY A 142 -3.46 6.25 2.25
C GLY A 142 -4.52 5.44 1.52
N LEU A 143 -4.08 4.45 0.74
CA LEU A 143 -4.94 3.38 0.21
C LEU A 143 -4.40 2.03 0.68
N GLY A 144 -4.71 1.70 1.94
CA GLY A 144 -4.41 0.37 2.50
C GLY A 144 -5.34 -0.72 1.99
N GLY A 145 -5.03 -1.96 2.37
CA GLY A 145 -5.75 -3.15 1.98
C GLY A 145 -5.43 -3.58 0.56
N VAL A 146 -6.19 -4.57 0.09
CA VAL A 146 -6.03 -5.18 -1.23
C VAL A 146 -7.31 -5.10 -2.05
N PHE A 147 -7.17 -5.13 -3.37
CA PHE A 147 -8.33 -5.34 -4.21
C PHE A 147 -8.78 -6.80 -4.07
N ARG A 148 -10.09 -7.05 -3.99
CA ARG A 148 -10.62 -8.43 -3.92
C ARG A 148 -11.75 -8.57 -4.91
N GLY A 149 -11.68 -9.59 -5.79
CA GLY A 149 -12.67 -9.79 -6.85
C GLY A 149 -14.12 -9.88 -6.34
N GLN A 150 -14.32 -10.47 -5.15
CA GLN A 150 -15.63 -10.51 -4.49
C GLN A 150 -16.23 -9.12 -4.21
N ILE A 151 -15.39 -8.10 -4.02
CA ILE A 151 -15.80 -6.72 -3.83
C ILE A 151 -15.70 -5.95 -5.15
N TRP A 152 -14.47 -5.82 -5.64
CA TRP A 152 -14.11 -5.08 -6.83
C TRP A 152 -12.69 -5.45 -7.27
N MET A 153 -12.55 -5.89 -8.53
CA MET A 153 -11.29 -5.84 -9.26
C MET A 153 -11.29 -4.63 -10.19
N PRO A 154 -10.24 -3.78 -10.16
CA PRO A 154 -10.05 -2.70 -11.12
C PRO A 154 -10.22 -3.13 -12.58
N GLU A 155 -10.65 -2.20 -13.44
CA GLU A 155 -11.13 -2.42 -14.83
C GLU A 155 -12.43 -3.24 -14.95
N GLY A 156 -12.74 -4.08 -13.96
CA GLY A 156 -14.00 -4.81 -13.86
C GLY A 156 -15.13 -3.98 -13.23
N ARG A 157 -16.36 -4.45 -13.43
CA ARG A 157 -17.54 -3.92 -12.73
C ARG A 157 -17.49 -4.33 -11.25
N PRO A 158 -17.70 -3.41 -10.29
CA PRO A 158 -17.73 -3.78 -8.88
C PRO A 158 -18.95 -4.64 -8.55
N ASN A 159 -18.74 -5.67 -7.72
CA ASN A 159 -19.81 -6.47 -7.13
C ASN A 159 -20.50 -5.71 -5.99
N TYR A 160 -19.73 -4.92 -5.24
CA TYR A 160 -20.22 -4.08 -4.16
C TYR A 160 -19.58 -2.70 -4.20
N GLN A 161 -20.41 -1.65 -4.27
CA GLN A 161 -19.93 -0.27 -4.31
C GLN A 161 -19.29 0.17 -2.98
N SER A 162 -19.84 -0.27 -1.85
CA SER A 162 -19.43 0.18 -0.52
C SER A 162 -19.57 -0.91 0.53
N ALA A 163 -18.85 -0.75 1.64
CA ALA A 163 -18.94 -1.62 2.82
C ALA A 163 -20.39 -1.76 3.33
N THR A 164 -21.10 -0.64 3.45
CA THR A 164 -22.53 -0.64 3.82
C THR A 164 -23.39 -1.39 2.81
N GLY A 165 -23.10 -1.25 1.52
CA GLY A 165 -23.78 -1.99 0.46
C GLY A 165 -23.54 -3.51 0.54
N PHE A 166 -22.34 -3.92 0.94
CA PHE A 166 -21.99 -5.31 1.22
C PHE A 166 -22.78 -5.84 2.42
N VAL A 167 -22.71 -5.15 3.56
CA VAL A 167 -23.38 -5.59 4.80
C VAL A 167 -24.89 -5.74 4.58
N ARG A 168 -25.53 -4.78 3.90
CA ARG A 168 -26.99 -4.82 3.65
C ARG A 168 -27.43 -6.03 2.82
N ARG A 169 -26.58 -6.51 1.90
CA ARG A 169 -26.88 -7.65 1.03
C ARG A 169 -26.35 -8.98 1.56
N SER A 170 -25.55 -8.95 2.62
CA SER A 170 -24.93 -10.15 3.18
C SER A 170 -25.87 -10.84 4.16
N PRO A 171 -25.95 -12.18 4.16
CA PRO A 171 -26.59 -12.93 5.22
C PRO A 171 -26.00 -12.58 6.58
N LYS A 172 -26.84 -12.52 7.64
CA LYS A 172 -26.39 -12.18 9.00
C LYS A 172 -25.27 -13.11 9.51
N THR A 173 -25.28 -14.37 9.09
CA THR A 173 -24.26 -15.38 9.44
C THR A 173 -22.87 -15.04 8.91
N ASN A 174 -22.78 -14.21 7.86
CA ASN A 174 -21.49 -13.79 7.30
C ASN A 174 -20.97 -12.52 7.98
N LEU A 175 -21.78 -11.81 8.75
CA LEU A 175 -21.37 -10.57 9.41
C LEU A 175 -20.51 -10.88 10.63
N TRP A 176 -19.39 -10.17 10.77
CA TRP A 176 -18.53 -10.25 11.94
C TRP A 176 -18.70 -9.00 12.80
N ARG A 177 -19.02 -9.19 14.09
CA ARG A 177 -19.38 -8.13 15.06
C ARG A 177 -20.42 -7.14 14.50
N GLY A 178 -21.42 -7.66 13.78
CA GLY A 178 -22.51 -6.87 13.18
C GLY A 178 -22.12 -6.03 11.94
N GLY A 179 -20.89 -6.14 11.46
CA GLY A 179 -20.38 -5.39 10.31
C GLY A 179 -19.77 -6.28 9.23
N LEU A 180 -18.80 -5.74 8.50
CA LEU A 180 -18.07 -6.49 7.49
C LEU A 180 -17.44 -7.77 8.08
N PRO A 181 -17.44 -8.89 7.33
CA PRO A 181 -16.56 -10.02 7.63
C PRO A 181 -15.12 -9.50 7.79
N ARG A 182 -14.36 -10.06 8.73
CA ARG A 182 -13.02 -9.57 9.09
C ARG A 182 -12.11 -9.39 7.86
N ARG A 183 -12.06 -10.39 6.97
CA ARG A 183 -11.34 -10.35 5.68
C ARG A 183 -11.64 -9.12 4.81
N HIS A 184 -12.85 -8.57 4.90
CA HIS A 184 -13.25 -7.41 4.10
C HIS A 184 -12.99 -6.07 4.79
N ARG A 185 -12.48 -6.07 6.03
CA ARG A 185 -11.99 -4.86 6.71
C ARG A 185 -10.71 -4.31 6.04
N SER A 186 -9.98 -5.14 5.32
CA SER A 186 -8.81 -4.81 4.49
C SER A 186 -9.09 -4.87 2.98
N SER A 187 -10.36 -4.81 2.55
CA SER A 187 -10.71 -4.75 1.12
C SER A 187 -10.88 -3.31 0.65
N ILE A 188 -10.34 -3.00 -0.53
CA ILE A 188 -10.55 -1.70 -1.17
C ILE A 188 -11.93 -1.69 -1.83
N PHE A 189 -12.84 -0.88 -1.27
CA PHE A 189 -14.16 -0.62 -1.85
C PHE A 189 -14.11 0.54 -2.86
N PRO A 190 -14.89 0.47 -3.96
CA PRO A 190 -14.99 1.57 -4.93
C PRO A 190 -15.33 2.91 -4.29
N ALA A 191 -16.30 2.97 -3.38
CA ALA A 191 -16.68 4.21 -2.70
C ALA A 191 -15.52 4.84 -1.91
N THR A 192 -14.67 4.03 -1.26
CA THR A 192 -13.49 4.51 -0.55
C THR A 192 -12.46 5.08 -1.52
N TYR A 193 -12.20 4.34 -2.60
CA TYR A 193 -11.28 4.77 -3.65
C TYR A 193 -11.76 6.08 -4.32
N GLU A 194 -13.02 6.16 -4.70
CA GLU A 194 -13.64 7.31 -5.38
C GLU A 194 -13.65 8.55 -4.48
N ALA A 195 -13.95 8.39 -3.18
CA ALA A 195 -13.90 9.48 -2.21
C ALA A 195 -12.47 10.02 -2.07
N LEU A 196 -11.48 9.12 -1.93
CA LEU A 196 -10.07 9.51 -1.85
C LEU A 196 -9.61 10.22 -3.13
N GLN A 197 -10.11 9.79 -4.30
CA GLN A 197 -9.78 10.39 -5.60
C GLN A 197 -10.19 11.87 -5.71
N GLN A 198 -11.16 12.34 -4.91
CA GLN A 198 -11.57 13.75 -4.87
C GLN A 198 -10.66 14.64 -4.02
N CYS A 199 -9.69 14.06 -3.30
CA CYS A 199 -8.78 14.80 -2.43
C CYS A 199 -7.54 15.33 -3.18
N LYS A 200 -6.65 16.00 -2.43
CA LYS A 200 -5.30 16.38 -2.88
C LYS A 200 -4.28 15.98 -1.83
N ALA A 201 -3.17 15.42 -2.29
CA ALA A 201 -2.09 14.96 -1.43
C ALA A 201 -0.73 15.20 -2.09
N ASP A 202 0.32 15.23 -1.27
CA ASP A 202 1.70 15.36 -1.73
C ASP A 202 2.34 13.97 -1.88
N ILE A 203 1.91 13.00 -1.06
CA ILE A 203 2.37 11.61 -1.04
C ILE A 203 1.15 10.68 -1.09
N LEU A 204 1.24 9.59 -1.87
CA LEU A 204 0.32 8.44 -1.79
C LEU A 204 1.08 7.24 -1.22
N VAL A 205 0.55 6.64 -0.17
CA VAL A 205 1.01 5.33 0.32
C VAL A 205 -0.05 4.28 0.03
N THR A 206 0.36 3.15 -0.53
CA THR A 206 -0.53 2.02 -0.82
C THR A 206 0.07 0.73 -0.30
N HIS A 207 -0.76 -0.27 -0.01
CA HIS A 207 -0.23 -1.60 0.23
C HIS A 207 0.01 -2.28 -1.13
N GLU A 208 -1.05 -2.34 -1.95
CA GLU A 208 -0.99 -2.80 -3.35
C GLU A 208 -0.04 -1.99 -4.23
N ALA A 209 0.56 -2.65 -5.22
CA ALA A 209 1.53 -2.03 -6.11
C ALA A 209 0.86 -1.18 -7.21
N ALA A 210 1.54 -0.09 -7.59
CA ALA A 210 1.18 0.74 -8.74
C ALA A 210 1.45 0.04 -10.07
N GLY A 211 0.87 0.53 -11.18
CA GLY A 211 0.91 -0.13 -12.50
C GLY A 211 2.30 -0.30 -13.12
N CYS A 212 3.35 0.31 -12.54
CA CYS A 212 4.74 0.06 -12.92
C CYS A 212 5.25 -1.32 -12.50
N HIS A 213 4.58 -1.98 -11.54
CA HIS A 213 4.89 -3.33 -11.12
C HIS A 213 4.12 -4.37 -11.95
N LYS A 214 4.70 -5.56 -12.17
CA LYS A 214 4.09 -6.67 -12.94
C LYS A 214 2.71 -7.12 -12.42
N LYS A 215 2.49 -7.04 -11.11
CA LYS A 215 1.23 -7.36 -10.43
C LYS A 215 0.49 -6.10 -9.94
N GLY A 216 0.93 -4.93 -10.39
CA GLY A 216 0.37 -3.67 -9.95
C GLY A 216 -0.92 -3.29 -10.68
N PHE A 217 -1.58 -2.25 -10.19
CA PHE A 217 -2.88 -1.81 -10.68
C PHE A 217 -2.82 -0.40 -11.28
N ASP A 218 -3.26 -0.28 -12.54
CA ASP A 218 -3.45 1.03 -13.19
C ASP A 218 -4.46 1.93 -12.45
N ALA A 219 -5.37 1.35 -11.66
CA ALA A 219 -6.23 2.13 -10.77
C ALA A 219 -5.43 2.95 -9.75
N ILE A 220 -4.33 2.44 -9.23
CA ILE A 220 -3.49 3.19 -8.29
C ILE A 220 -2.82 4.36 -9.02
N ASP A 221 -2.38 4.17 -10.27
CA ASP A 221 -1.81 5.24 -11.08
C ASP A 221 -2.82 6.37 -11.34
N ARG A 222 -4.08 6.01 -11.64
CA ARG A 222 -5.17 6.99 -11.83
C ARG A 222 -5.48 7.74 -10.55
N LEU A 223 -5.45 7.05 -9.41
CA LEU A 223 -5.65 7.66 -8.10
C LEU A 223 -4.54 8.67 -7.81
N ALA A 224 -3.28 8.25 -7.95
CA ALA A 224 -2.10 9.07 -7.72
C ALA A 224 -2.13 10.35 -8.58
N LYS A 225 -2.46 10.21 -9.87
CA LYS A 225 -2.63 11.34 -10.79
C LYS A 225 -3.76 12.28 -10.37
N SER A 226 -4.90 11.74 -9.93
CA SER A 226 -6.06 12.54 -9.50
C SER A 226 -5.76 13.32 -8.23
N LEU A 227 -5.06 12.70 -7.28
CA LEU A 227 -4.57 13.32 -6.05
C LEU A 227 -3.50 14.40 -6.31
N GLY A 228 -2.76 14.28 -7.42
CA GLY A 228 -1.67 15.18 -7.77
C GLY A 228 -0.42 14.97 -6.92
N VAL A 229 -0.16 13.72 -6.51
CA VAL A 229 0.98 13.39 -5.64
C VAL A 229 2.31 13.55 -6.36
N ARG A 230 3.37 13.79 -5.60
CA ARG A 230 4.75 13.80 -6.09
C ARG A 230 5.47 12.48 -5.81
N TRP A 231 5.10 11.81 -4.72
CA TRP A 231 5.69 10.53 -4.30
C TRP A 231 4.62 9.46 -4.13
N LEU A 232 4.97 8.24 -4.50
CA LEU A 232 4.17 7.04 -4.31
C LEU A 232 5.05 5.95 -3.69
N PHE A 233 4.63 5.43 -2.54
CA PHE A 233 5.27 4.29 -1.88
C PHE A 233 4.30 3.12 -1.79
N HIS A 234 4.78 1.90 -2.06
CA HIS A 234 3.97 0.71 -1.88
C HIS A 234 4.72 -0.44 -1.20
N GLY A 235 3.99 -1.32 -0.49
CA GLY A 235 4.51 -2.56 0.11
C GLY A 235 4.05 -3.80 -0.68
N HIS A 236 3.58 -4.82 0.05
CA HIS A 236 2.89 -6.04 -0.38
C HIS A 236 3.72 -7.03 -1.18
N GLN A 237 4.51 -6.55 -2.15
CA GLN A 237 5.23 -7.41 -3.08
C GLN A 237 6.56 -7.93 -2.53
N HIS A 238 6.99 -7.43 -1.36
CA HIS A 238 8.26 -7.78 -0.72
C HIS A 238 9.51 -7.51 -1.58
N GLU A 239 9.35 -6.82 -2.71
CA GLU A 239 10.41 -6.43 -3.63
C GLU A 239 10.93 -5.02 -3.30
N ASP A 240 12.23 -4.88 -3.07
CA ASP A 240 12.88 -3.57 -2.90
C ASP A 240 13.25 -2.96 -4.26
N CYS A 241 12.32 -2.24 -4.89
CA CYS A 241 12.48 -1.68 -6.23
C CYS A 241 12.34 -0.14 -6.30
N GLU A 242 13.33 0.52 -6.91
CA GLU A 242 13.25 1.93 -7.32
C GLU A 242 12.80 2.03 -8.78
N TYR A 243 11.57 2.50 -9.00
CA TYR A 243 11.05 2.72 -10.36
C TYR A 243 11.47 4.08 -10.94
N GLY A 244 12.01 4.97 -10.10
CA GLY A 244 12.34 6.34 -10.47
C GLY A 244 11.09 7.16 -10.77
N VAL A 245 11.17 8.01 -11.80
CA VAL A 245 10.04 8.84 -12.22
C VAL A 245 9.12 8.05 -13.14
N TYR A 246 7.93 7.72 -12.64
CA TYR A 246 6.88 7.00 -13.36
C TYR A 246 5.61 7.85 -13.43
N LYS A 247 5.11 8.09 -14.66
CA LYS A 247 3.95 8.95 -14.94
C LYS A 247 4.00 10.33 -14.25
N GLY A 248 5.22 10.87 -14.07
CA GLY A 248 5.46 12.19 -13.45
C GLY A 248 5.59 12.20 -11.93
N MET A 249 5.62 11.01 -11.29
CA MET A 249 5.71 10.83 -9.84
C MET A 249 6.96 10.00 -9.52
N GLN A 250 7.59 10.24 -8.38
CA GLN A 250 8.63 9.34 -7.86
C GLN A 250 7.97 8.14 -7.21
N VAL A 251 8.27 6.93 -7.70
CA VAL A 251 7.64 5.69 -7.23
C VAL A 251 8.67 4.73 -6.65
N ARG A 252 8.36 4.18 -5.47
CA ARG A 252 9.25 3.27 -4.73
C ARG A 252 8.45 2.11 -4.13
N ALA A 253 8.82 0.88 -4.46
CA ALA A 253 8.43 -0.28 -3.68
C ALA A 253 9.31 -0.34 -2.42
N VAL A 254 8.74 -0.61 -1.25
CA VAL A 254 9.51 -0.83 -0.03
C VAL A 254 9.49 -2.33 0.24
N GLY A 255 10.66 -2.95 0.23
CA GLY A 255 10.77 -4.40 0.37
C GLY A 255 10.46 -4.88 1.78
N PHE A 256 10.45 -6.21 1.93
CA PHE A 256 10.15 -6.91 3.17
C PHE A 256 11.02 -6.42 4.34
N ARG A 257 10.38 -5.90 5.40
CA ARG A 257 11.06 -5.27 6.56
C ARG A 257 12.07 -4.18 6.19
N GLY A 258 11.93 -3.60 5.00
CA GLY A 258 12.77 -2.50 4.51
C GLY A 258 12.31 -1.16 5.06
N ILE A 259 13.23 -0.20 5.16
CA ILE A 259 12.90 1.19 5.49
C ILE A 259 13.58 2.12 4.49
N VAL A 260 12.77 2.99 3.87
CA VAL A 260 13.25 4.04 2.96
C VAL A 260 12.85 5.43 3.46
N ASP A 261 13.60 6.46 3.08
CA ASP A 261 13.24 7.86 3.34
C ASP A 261 12.31 8.45 2.27
N LEU A 262 11.86 9.68 2.49
CA LEU A 262 11.04 10.46 1.55
C LEU A 262 11.63 10.58 0.13
N ASN A 263 12.95 10.51 -0.01
CA ASN A 263 13.63 10.56 -1.31
C ASN A 263 13.81 9.16 -1.92
N GLY A 264 13.23 8.12 -1.32
CA GLY A 264 13.36 6.73 -1.75
C GLY A 264 14.69 6.07 -1.38
N ARG A 265 15.55 6.75 -0.59
CA ARG A 265 16.86 6.22 -0.20
C ARG A 265 16.70 5.17 0.88
N VAL A 266 17.45 4.09 0.76
CA VAL A 266 17.47 3.01 1.74
C VAL A 266 18.06 3.51 3.05
N VAL A 267 17.24 3.50 4.11
CA VAL A 267 17.65 3.73 5.51
C VAL A 267 18.04 2.41 6.14
N ARG A 268 17.24 1.38 5.89
CA ARG A 268 17.48 -0.02 6.27
C ARG A 268 17.22 -0.92 5.05
N PRO A 269 18.19 -1.74 4.63
CA PRO A 269 17.97 -2.72 3.56
C PRO A 269 16.80 -3.65 3.89
N ALA A 270 16.04 -4.04 2.86
CA ALA A 270 15.04 -5.09 2.98
C ALA A 270 15.69 -6.45 3.27
N GLU A 271 14.96 -7.30 3.98
CA GLU A 271 15.29 -8.71 4.16
C GLU A 271 14.79 -9.53 2.96
N ILE A 272 15.31 -10.75 2.80
CA ILE A 272 14.76 -11.71 1.84
C ILE A 272 13.47 -12.25 2.45
N ASP A 273 12.39 -12.26 1.66
CA ASP A 273 11.15 -12.89 2.06
C ASP A 273 11.40 -14.38 2.39
N PRO A 274 11.04 -14.87 3.57
CA PRO A 274 11.23 -16.27 3.91
C PRO A 274 10.51 -17.26 2.97
N ARG A 275 9.48 -16.82 2.22
CA ARG A 275 8.86 -17.60 1.13
C ARG A 275 9.87 -17.82 -0.01
N ASP A 276 10.59 -16.78 -0.39
CA ASP A 276 11.63 -16.85 -1.42
C ASP A 276 12.82 -17.69 -0.95
N ILE A 277 13.18 -17.60 0.35
CA ILE A 277 14.21 -18.47 0.94
C ILE A 277 13.83 -19.94 0.77
N LEU A 278 12.57 -20.30 1.04
CA LEU A 278 12.11 -21.68 0.93
C LEU A 278 12.15 -22.18 -0.52
N VAL A 279 11.69 -21.38 -1.48
CA VAL A 279 11.79 -21.68 -2.91
C VAL A 279 13.26 -21.89 -3.32
N MET A 280 14.14 -20.96 -2.94
CA MET A 280 15.57 -21.03 -3.24
C MET A 280 16.21 -22.29 -2.65
N GLN A 281 15.77 -22.71 -1.46
CA GLN A 281 16.24 -23.93 -0.79
C GLN A 281 15.64 -25.22 -1.40
N GLN A 282 14.47 -25.15 -2.02
CA GLN A 282 13.76 -26.32 -2.55
C GLN A 282 14.12 -26.63 -4.02
N ALA A 283 14.76 -25.73 -4.75
CA ALA A 283 15.24 -25.93 -6.14
C ALA A 283 14.20 -26.60 -7.09
N GLY A 284 12.90 -26.40 -6.81
CA GLY A 284 11.78 -26.72 -7.68
C GLY A 284 11.17 -25.44 -8.26
N GLU A 285 10.26 -25.58 -9.23
CA GLU A 285 9.56 -24.43 -9.86
C GLU A 285 8.87 -23.57 -8.79
N GLU A 286 9.06 -22.24 -8.89
CA GLU A 286 8.30 -21.26 -8.10
C GLU A 286 6.80 -21.49 -8.31
N PRO A 287 6.01 -21.80 -7.26
CA PRO A 287 4.56 -21.86 -7.38
C PRO A 287 4.04 -20.49 -7.83
N SER A 288 2.91 -20.49 -8.53
CA SER A 288 2.40 -19.24 -9.09
C SER A 288 2.09 -18.25 -7.95
N PRO A 289 2.35 -16.95 -8.12
CA PRO A 289 2.20 -16.03 -7.00
C PRO A 289 0.77 -15.88 -6.46
N ASP A 290 -0.24 -16.13 -7.29
CA ASP A 290 -1.65 -16.16 -6.86
C ASP A 290 -1.93 -17.34 -5.91
N GLU A 291 -1.21 -18.46 -6.05
CA GLU A 291 -1.26 -19.58 -5.10
C GLU A 291 -0.55 -19.22 -3.79
N LEU A 292 0.61 -18.55 -3.86
CA LEU A 292 1.34 -18.10 -2.65
C LEU A 292 0.52 -17.13 -1.79
N ASP A 293 -0.19 -16.18 -2.41
CA ASP A 293 -0.98 -15.17 -1.69
C ASP A 293 -2.38 -15.67 -1.28
N SER A 294 -2.80 -16.86 -1.73
CA SER A 294 -4.11 -17.46 -1.40
C SER A 294 -4.06 -18.65 -0.44
N VAL A 295 -2.87 -19.23 -0.22
CA VAL A 295 -2.66 -20.27 0.79
C VAL A 295 -2.73 -19.65 2.18
N PRO A 296 -3.41 -20.27 3.17
CA PRO A 296 -3.28 -19.92 4.58
C PRO A 296 -1.81 -20.09 4.98
N PHE A 297 -1.09 -18.98 4.93
CA PHE A 297 0.33 -18.96 5.14
C PHE A 297 0.59 -18.50 6.58
N ASP A 298 0.79 -19.46 7.49
CA ASP A 298 1.21 -19.14 8.85
C ASP A 298 2.70 -18.76 8.82
N TYR A 299 2.91 -17.45 8.72
CA TYR A 299 4.23 -16.86 8.69
C TYR A 299 5.06 -17.20 9.94
N GLN A 300 4.40 -17.31 11.10
CA GLN A 300 5.05 -17.67 12.34
C GLN A 300 5.48 -19.15 12.31
N GLU A 301 4.59 -20.05 11.88
CA GLU A 301 4.92 -21.47 11.69
C GLU A 301 6.10 -21.64 10.72
N MET A 302 6.14 -20.88 9.62
CA MET A 302 7.23 -20.96 8.65
C MET A 302 8.56 -20.44 9.21
N LEU A 303 8.55 -19.31 9.91
CA LEU A 303 9.74 -18.81 10.62
C LEU A 303 10.25 -19.84 11.64
N ASP A 304 9.34 -20.48 12.37
CA ASP A 304 9.70 -21.49 13.36
C ASP A 304 10.29 -22.73 12.70
N ARG A 305 9.76 -23.15 11.54
CA ARG A 305 10.34 -24.24 10.72
C ARG A 305 11.75 -23.90 10.21
N LEU A 306 11.99 -22.66 9.76
CA LEU A 306 13.32 -22.22 9.32
C LEU A 306 14.31 -22.21 10.49
N LYS A 307 13.93 -21.63 11.64
CA LYS A 307 14.75 -21.61 12.86
C LYS A 307 15.05 -23.01 13.39
N ALA A 308 14.06 -23.91 13.38
CA ALA A 308 14.23 -25.30 13.81
C ALA A 308 15.21 -26.07 12.93
N ARG A 309 15.32 -25.71 11.64
CA ARG A 309 16.23 -26.35 10.69
C ARG A 309 17.68 -25.85 10.82
N ASP A 310 17.86 -24.56 11.10
CA ASP A 310 19.18 -23.97 11.36
C ASP A 310 19.81 -24.45 12.68
N ASN A 311 18.98 -24.78 13.69
CA ASN A 311 19.45 -25.42 14.93
C ASN A 311 19.99 -26.87 14.74
N GLY A 312 19.91 -27.42 13.52
CA GLY A 312 20.43 -28.74 13.15
C GLY A 312 21.74 -28.74 12.35
N THR A 313 22.24 -27.58 11.89
CA THR A 313 23.46 -27.51 11.08
C THR A 313 24.24 -26.22 11.35
N ASP A 314 25.46 -26.39 11.84
CA ASP A 314 26.44 -25.35 12.13
C ASP A 314 26.83 -24.59 10.84
N TYR A 315 26.29 -23.38 10.62
CA TYR A 315 26.60 -22.55 9.45
C TYR A 315 27.53 -21.39 9.83
N SER A 316 28.82 -21.51 9.47
CA SER A 316 29.78 -20.41 9.58
C SER A 316 29.59 -19.39 8.44
N PRO A 317 29.44 -18.08 8.73
CA PRO A 317 29.24 -17.07 7.71
C PRO A 317 30.58 -16.61 7.13
N SER A 318 31.23 -17.46 6.35
CA SER A 318 32.46 -17.10 5.65
C SER A 318 32.55 -17.81 4.29
N ASN A 319 31.62 -17.48 3.38
CA ASN A 319 31.86 -17.39 1.93
C ASN A 319 30.53 -17.19 1.19
N VAL A 320 29.98 -15.98 1.20
CA VAL A 320 29.05 -15.58 0.14
C VAL A 320 29.85 -14.77 -0.87
N SER A 321 30.30 -15.46 -1.92
CA SER A 321 30.92 -14.84 -3.08
C SER A 321 29.97 -13.77 -3.64
N ARG A 322 30.44 -12.51 -3.68
CA ARG A 322 29.81 -11.43 -4.44
C ARG A 322 29.69 -11.86 -5.90
N ARG A 323 28.50 -12.30 -6.33
CA ARG A 323 28.15 -12.39 -7.75
C ARG A 323 27.06 -11.35 -8.05
N PRO A 324 27.24 -10.50 -9.08
CA PRO A 324 26.24 -9.52 -9.44
C PRO A 324 25.00 -10.24 -10.01
N SER A 325 23.84 -9.84 -9.50
CA SER A 325 22.53 -10.27 -9.98
C SER A 325 22.39 -10.01 -11.48
N ARG A 326 22.27 -11.08 -12.26
CA ARG A 326 21.94 -11.01 -13.69
C ARG A 326 20.44 -11.29 -13.86
N TYR A 327 19.59 -10.31 -13.58
CA TYR A 327 18.24 -10.33 -14.14
C TYR A 327 18.31 -9.85 -15.58
N PHE A 328 18.34 -10.82 -16.50
CA PHE A 328 18.39 -10.60 -17.94
C PHE A 328 17.04 -10.07 -18.44
N ASN A 329 17.14 -8.93 -19.13
CA ASN A 329 16.17 -8.37 -20.06
C ASN A 329 15.83 -9.41 -21.15
N ARG A 330 14.57 -9.89 -21.21
CA ARG A 330 14.02 -10.56 -22.40
C ARG A 330 12.79 -9.81 -22.88
N ASN A 331 13.04 -8.91 -23.82
CA ASN A 331 12.06 -8.46 -24.80
C ASN A 331 11.39 -9.68 -25.46
N GLY A 332 10.06 -9.75 -25.35
CA GLY A 332 9.22 -10.73 -26.03
C GLY A 332 8.01 -10.08 -26.66
N ARG A 333 8.22 -9.34 -27.76
CA ARG A 333 7.15 -9.04 -28.73
C ARG A 333 6.61 -10.37 -29.24
N ASN A 334 5.31 -10.63 -29.11
CA ASN A 334 4.65 -11.60 -29.99
C ASN A 334 3.57 -10.90 -30.82
N ARG A 335 3.94 -10.72 -32.10
CA ARG A 335 3.07 -10.35 -33.21
C ARG A 335 2.16 -11.54 -33.52
N TYR A 336 0.89 -11.23 -33.73
CA TYR A 336 0.00 -11.99 -34.58
C TYR A 336 0.69 -12.35 -35.91
N ASN A 337 0.57 -13.61 -36.35
CA ASN A 337 0.58 -13.87 -37.78
C ASN A 337 -0.35 -15.02 -38.17
N ARG A 338 -1.27 -14.64 -39.06
CA ARG A 338 -2.15 -15.45 -39.89
C ARG A 338 -1.35 -15.92 -41.11
N ASP A 339 -1.84 -16.97 -41.75
CA ASP A 339 -1.63 -17.31 -43.17
C ASP A 339 -0.29 -17.95 -43.58
N GLN A 340 -0.32 -19.26 -43.84
CA GLN A 340 -0.41 -19.86 -45.19
C GLN A 340 0.18 -21.28 -45.19
N ARG A 341 -0.57 -22.24 -45.76
CA ARG A 341 -0.15 -22.97 -46.97
C ARG A 341 -1.27 -23.86 -47.50
N GLN A 342 -1.82 -23.40 -48.62
CA GLN A 342 -2.50 -24.18 -49.64
C GLN A 342 -1.46 -24.93 -50.51
N ASN A 343 -1.89 -26.09 -51.02
CA ASN A 343 -1.66 -26.67 -52.36
C ASN A 343 -0.97 -28.03 -52.49
N GLY A 344 -1.64 -28.87 -53.29
CA GLY A 344 -1.16 -30.10 -53.94
C GLY A 344 -2.07 -31.29 -53.61
N SER A 345 -3.19 -31.59 -54.27
CA SER A 345 -3.46 -31.91 -55.70
C SER A 345 -4.00 -33.34 -55.82
N GLU A 346 -5.12 -33.49 -56.54
CA GLU A 346 -5.63 -34.65 -57.30
C GLU A 346 -5.93 -35.97 -56.54
N GLY A 347 -7.02 -36.73 -56.75
CA GLY A 347 -8.15 -36.66 -57.66
C GLY A 347 -9.06 -37.89 -57.47
N ASN A 348 -10.16 -37.90 -58.23
CA ASN A 348 -11.09 -39.01 -58.52
C ASN A 348 -12.25 -39.39 -57.57
N ALA A 349 -13.44 -39.07 -58.10
CA ALA A 349 -14.53 -40.00 -58.47
C ALA A 349 -15.59 -40.40 -57.41
N ASN A 350 -16.78 -39.81 -57.62
CA ASN A 350 -18.09 -40.46 -57.68
C ASN A 350 -18.25 -41.84 -57.01
N LYS A 351 -19.16 -41.92 -56.03
CA LYS A 351 -20.33 -42.80 -56.15
C LYS A 351 -21.47 -42.38 -55.22
N SER A 352 -22.62 -42.28 -55.85
CA SER A 352 -23.97 -42.13 -55.34
C SER A 352 -24.46 -43.33 -54.51
N LYS A 353 -25.52 -43.06 -53.73
CA LYS A 353 -26.67 -43.91 -53.34
C LYS A 353 -26.63 -44.70 -52.02
N ASN A 354 -27.74 -44.44 -51.30
CA ASN A 354 -28.66 -45.35 -50.61
C ASN A 354 -28.53 -45.58 -49.10
N GLN A 355 -29.62 -45.18 -48.44
CA GLN A 355 -30.44 -45.95 -47.48
C GLN A 355 -29.72 -46.53 -46.26
N SER A 356 -30.03 -46.02 -45.07
CA SER A 356 -31.19 -46.42 -44.24
C SER A 356 -31.35 -45.45 -43.08
#